data_AF-A0A961F3Y1-F1
#
_entry.id   AF-A0A961F3Y1-F1
#
_cell.length_a   1.000
_cell.length_b   1.000
_cell.length_c   1.000
_cell.angle_alpha   90.00
_cell.angle_beta   90.00
_cell.angle_gamma   90.00
#
_symmetry.space_group_name_H-M   'P 1'
#
loop_
_entity.id
_entity.type
_entity.pdbx_description
1 polymer ?
#
loop_
_entity_poly.entity_id
_entity_poly.type
_entity_poly.pdbx_seq_one_letter_code
_entity_poly.pdbx_strand_id
1 'polypeptide(L)'
;MNRTASVVYGVLSNVHVSPALELKDTGKYGLGVFAREDIETGQILYDEAGADRTYFTRTAILNHPRTDYMRTFSYVIGTNTYYSGTPEDVTRDITNFMNHSCDPNAWFDSDSRMRARRPIRKGEEVVCDYATFESEISFHRGLRCACGSEQCRGILTGTEYRDYNFRRKYEGHLSSYLTELSHGPSYYDDRLYVRDGRIGPGVYAMDRIEAGTVLVCYSGRIVTGRELSAYPERYRRYNFQVGPDLFQVPLSDVRELPDFINHACEPNSGLSDSITITALRAIEAEEEVTMDYATFNSGKVQWDTDNFECECGCPGCRGSFRSDDFRKKDVQARLLPYFSPYLKRMVEQNTGECSG
;
A
#
# COMPACT_ATOMS: atom_id res chain seq x y z
N MET A 1 0.83 -13.96 47.56
CA MET A 1 1.33 -12.65 48.02
C MET A 1 1.14 -11.66 46.89
N ASN A 2 0.18 -10.75 47.05
CA ASN A 2 -0.17 -9.70 46.11
C ASN A 2 1.03 -8.76 45.85
N ARG A 3 1.39 -8.59 44.59
CA ARG A 3 2.05 -7.38 44.10
C ARG A 3 1.21 -6.82 42.95
N THR A 4 0.19 -6.07 43.31
CA THR A 4 -0.37 -5.03 42.45
C THR A 4 0.74 -3.99 42.25
N ALA A 5 1.53 -4.16 41.19
CA ALA A 5 2.37 -3.08 40.68
C ALA A 5 1.42 -2.12 39.95
N SER A 6 1.06 -1.02 40.61
CA SER A 6 0.42 0.11 39.96
C SER A 6 1.42 0.71 38.96
N VAL A 7 1.30 0.33 37.69
CA VAL A 7 1.99 1.00 36.59
C VAL A 7 1.40 2.40 36.48
N VAL A 8 2.20 3.42 36.71
CA VAL A 8 1.81 4.81 36.49
C VAL A 8 1.95 5.07 34.99
N TYR A 9 0.83 5.07 34.27
CA TYR A 9 0.75 5.50 32.88
C TYR A 9 0.98 7.02 32.83
N GLY A 10 2.01 7.46 32.12
CA GLY A 10 2.38 8.88 31.99
C GLY A 10 1.88 9.46 30.68
N VAL A 11 1.44 10.72 30.69
CA VAL A 11 1.03 11.46 29.48
C VAL A 11 2.27 11.82 28.68
N LEU A 12 2.36 11.38 27.41
CA LEU A 12 3.35 11.90 26.47
C LEU A 12 3.06 13.40 26.27
N SER A 13 4.09 14.26 26.25
CA SER A 13 3.93 15.71 26.41
C SER A 13 3.04 16.39 25.35
N ASN A 14 2.72 15.71 24.24
CA ASN A 14 1.91 16.23 23.13
C ASN A 14 0.70 15.33 22.77
N VAL A 15 0.35 14.34 23.60
CA VAL A 15 -0.79 13.45 23.35
C VAL A 15 -1.87 13.70 24.39
N HIS A 16 -3.07 14.06 23.94
CA HIS A 16 -4.25 14.13 24.77
C HIS A 16 -4.96 12.79 24.78
N VAL A 17 -5.05 12.16 25.95
CA VAL A 17 -5.91 11.00 26.21
C VAL A 17 -7.00 11.42 27.19
N SER A 18 -8.25 11.13 26.86
CA SER A 18 -9.38 11.50 27.72
C SER A 18 -9.27 10.81 29.09
N PRO A 19 -9.46 11.52 30.22
CA PRO A 19 -9.45 10.93 31.55
C PRO A 19 -10.64 9.99 31.80
N ALA A 20 -11.64 10.00 30.91
CA ALA A 20 -12.74 9.06 30.89
C ALA A 20 -12.33 7.67 30.39
N LEU A 21 -11.06 7.47 29.96
CA LEU A 21 -10.55 6.20 29.48
C LEU A 21 -9.70 5.50 30.54
N GLU A 22 -9.76 4.17 30.55
CA GLU A 22 -8.90 3.34 31.37
C GLU A 22 -8.54 2.03 30.67
N LEU A 23 -7.34 1.52 30.95
CA LEU A 23 -6.88 0.23 30.44
C LEU A 23 -7.35 -0.91 31.35
N LYS A 24 -7.91 -1.97 30.78
CA LYS A 24 -8.30 -3.19 31.50
C LYS A 24 -7.95 -4.44 30.72
N ASP A 25 -7.87 -5.56 31.44
CA ASP A 25 -7.88 -6.88 30.83
C ASP A 25 -9.31 -7.20 30.32
N THR A 26 -9.40 -7.61 29.06
CA THR A 26 -10.66 -7.96 28.38
C THR A 26 -11.19 -9.34 28.81
N GLY A 27 -10.33 -10.18 29.40
CA GLY A 27 -10.60 -11.58 29.72
C GLY A 27 -10.71 -12.49 28.48
N LYS A 28 -10.51 -11.96 27.27
CA LYS A 28 -10.70 -12.69 26.01
C LYS A 28 -9.50 -12.63 25.07
N TYR A 29 -8.95 -11.43 24.84
CA TYR A 29 -7.89 -11.21 23.85
C TYR A 29 -6.77 -10.27 24.34
N GLY A 30 -6.64 -10.10 25.66
CA GLY A 30 -5.58 -9.28 26.27
C GLY A 30 -6.12 -7.94 26.76
N LEU A 31 -5.36 -6.88 26.57
CA LEU A 31 -5.69 -5.54 27.07
C LEU A 31 -6.67 -4.82 26.14
N GLY A 32 -7.49 -3.94 26.71
CA GLY A 32 -8.43 -3.09 25.99
C GLY A 32 -8.63 -1.76 26.69
N VAL A 33 -9.11 -0.77 25.96
CA VAL A 33 -9.47 0.56 26.49
C VAL A 33 -10.95 0.57 26.81
N PHE A 34 -11.32 1.02 28.00
CA PHE A 34 -12.69 1.05 28.50
C PHE A 34 -13.09 2.43 28.98
N ALA A 35 -14.37 2.72 28.94
CA ALA A 35 -14.94 3.93 29.51
C ALA A 35 -15.02 3.82 31.05
N ARG A 36 -14.38 4.74 31.76
CA ARG A 36 -14.43 4.91 33.23
C ARG A 36 -15.73 5.59 33.69
N GLU A 37 -16.33 6.38 32.82
CA GLU A 37 -17.58 7.11 32.97
C GLU A 37 -18.35 7.12 31.65
N ASP A 38 -19.59 7.63 31.64
CA ASP A 38 -20.36 7.75 30.41
C ASP A 38 -19.72 8.81 29.49
N ILE A 39 -19.57 8.48 28.21
CA ILE A 39 -18.98 9.35 27.18
C ILE A 39 -20.07 9.68 26.16
N GLU A 40 -20.24 10.97 25.89
CA GLU A 40 -21.19 11.49 24.91
C GLU A 40 -20.67 11.37 23.47
N THR A 41 -21.59 11.29 22.50
CA THR A 41 -21.24 11.32 21.07
C THR A 41 -20.40 12.55 20.73
N GLY A 42 -19.33 12.35 19.96
CA GLY A 42 -18.45 13.41 19.47
C GLY A 42 -17.39 13.87 20.48
N GLN A 43 -17.41 13.39 21.73
CA GLN A 43 -16.34 13.66 22.69
C GLN A 43 -15.00 13.12 22.18
N ILE A 44 -13.93 13.89 22.40
CA ILE A 44 -12.56 13.50 22.03
C ILE A 44 -12.12 12.40 22.99
N LEU A 45 -11.68 11.29 22.42
CA LEU A 45 -11.12 10.16 23.16
C LEU A 45 -9.59 10.26 23.21
N TYR A 46 -9.01 10.68 22.09
CA TYR A 46 -7.58 10.72 21.84
C TYR A 46 -7.27 11.81 20.80
N ASP A 47 -6.20 12.57 21.01
CA ASP A 47 -5.63 13.51 20.02
C ASP A 47 -4.10 13.58 20.17
N GLU A 48 -3.37 13.18 19.14
CA GLU A 48 -1.90 13.21 19.08
C GLU A 48 -1.36 14.28 18.12
N ALA A 49 -2.13 15.34 17.85
CA ALA A 49 -1.69 16.42 16.97
C ALA A 49 -0.32 16.98 17.41
N GLY A 50 0.71 16.76 16.57
CA GLY A 50 2.08 17.23 16.83
C GLY A 50 2.94 16.28 17.69
N ALA A 51 2.57 15.01 17.82
CA ALA A 51 3.46 13.99 18.36
C ALA A 51 4.68 13.77 17.44
N ASP A 52 5.84 13.54 18.06
CA ASP A 52 7.05 13.17 17.32
C ASP A 52 6.87 11.78 16.72
N ARG A 53 6.98 11.69 15.39
CA ARG A 53 6.81 10.44 14.64
C ARG A 53 8.14 10.02 14.04
N THR A 54 8.51 8.76 14.27
CA THR A 54 9.63 8.14 13.57
C THR A 54 9.07 7.28 12.44
N TYR A 55 9.64 7.47 11.25
CA TYR A 55 9.19 6.81 10.03
C TYR A 55 10.10 5.62 9.68
N PHE A 56 9.48 4.54 9.24
CA PHE A 56 10.15 3.29 8.88
C PHE A 56 9.65 2.76 7.54
N THR A 57 10.52 2.05 6.82
CA THR A 57 10.10 1.16 5.74
C THR A 57 9.70 -0.19 6.30
N ARG A 58 9.03 -1.01 5.48
CA ARG A 58 8.70 -2.39 5.85
C ARG A 58 9.95 -3.20 6.22
N THR A 59 11.00 -3.07 5.41
CA THR A 59 12.29 -3.75 5.66
C THR A 59 12.91 -3.30 6.99
N ALA A 60 12.86 -1.99 7.29
CA ALA A 60 13.37 -1.47 8.55
C ALA A 60 12.63 -2.04 9.77
N ILE A 61 11.30 -2.18 9.71
CA ILE A 61 10.49 -2.79 10.76
C ILE A 61 10.85 -4.27 10.96
N LEU A 62 10.94 -5.04 9.88
CA LEU A 62 11.20 -6.48 9.95
C LEU A 62 12.63 -6.79 10.44
N ASN A 63 13.60 -5.93 10.13
CA ASN A 63 14.98 -6.08 10.58
C ASN A 63 15.27 -5.40 11.93
N HIS A 64 14.29 -4.73 12.53
CA HIS A 64 14.48 -4.05 13.80
C HIS A 64 14.72 -5.04 14.95
N PRO A 65 15.64 -4.77 15.91
CA PRO A 65 15.89 -5.65 17.06
C PRO A 65 14.65 -5.96 17.91
N ARG A 66 13.64 -5.09 17.86
CA ARG A 66 12.33 -5.27 18.50
C ARG A 66 11.22 -5.49 17.45
N THR A 67 11.43 -6.38 16.48
CA THR A 67 10.50 -6.55 15.35
C THR A 67 9.06 -6.87 15.78
N ASP A 68 8.84 -7.75 16.77
CA ASP A 68 7.48 -8.08 17.24
C ASP A 68 6.73 -6.85 17.76
N TYR A 69 7.45 -5.97 18.47
CA TYR A 69 6.94 -4.69 18.90
C TYR A 69 6.64 -3.79 17.69
N MET A 70 7.60 -3.63 16.77
CA MET A 70 7.42 -2.77 15.60
C MET A 70 6.25 -3.23 14.74
N ARG A 71 6.07 -4.55 14.57
CA ARG A 71 4.95 -5.12 13.81
C ARG A 71 3.60 -4.82 14.45
N THR A 72 3.54 -4.68 15.76
CA THR A 72 2.29 -4.43 16.50
C THR A 72 1.93 -2.94 16.55
N PHE A 73 2.93 -2.06 16.67
CA PHE A 73 2.73 -0.64 16.96
C PHE A 73 3.23 0.30 15.86
N SER A 74 3.40 -0.23 14.64
CA SER A 74 3.63 0.59 13.45
C SER A 74 2.36 0.66 12.61
N TYR A 75 1.98 1.89 12.25
CA TYR A 75 0.77 2.17 11.49
C TYR A 75 1.16 2.67 10.10
N VAL A 76 0.48 2.16 9.07
CA VAL A 76 0.74 2.52 7.67
C VAL A 76 0.16 3.90 7.35
N ILE A 77 0.99 4.73 6.71
CA ILE A 77 0.62 6.10 6.30
C ILE A 77 1.04 6.42 4.87
N GLY A 78 1.58 5.43 4.17
CA GLY A 78 2.07 5.56 2.82
C GLY A 78 2.54 4.22 2.28
N THR A 79 2.73 4.13 0.98
CA THR A 79 3.28 2.93 0.35
C THR A 79 4.72 2.71 0.83
N ASN A 80 4.99 1.58 1.48
CA ASN A 80 6.27 1.28 2.16
C ASN A 80 6.68 2.34 3.21
N THR A 81 5.71 3.05 3.82
CA THR A 81 5.97 4.07 4.84
C THR A 81 5.05 3.89 6.04
N TYR A 82 5.67 3.73 7.20
CA TYR A 82 5.01 3.44 8.47
C TYR A 82 5.50 4.43 9.52
N TYR A 83 4.65 4.82 10.46
CA TYR A 83 5.10 5.50 11.67
C TYR A 83 4.98 4.58 12.88
N SER A 84 5.90 4.72 13.83
CA SER A 84 5.88 4.01 15.11
C SER A 84 6.25 4.96 16.24
N GLY A 85 5.61 4.78 17.40
CA GLY A 85 6.08 5.37 18.66
C GLY A 85 7.33 4.66 19.17
N THR A 86 8.06 5.27 20.10
CA THR A 86 9.17 4.56 20.78
C THR A 86 8.60 3.50 21.73
N PRO A 87 9.33 2.41 22.02
CA PRO A 87 8.85 1.37 22.94
C PRO A 87 8.46 1.90 24.33
N GLU A 88 9.15 2.93 24.80
CA GLU A 88 8.86 3.61 26.05
C GLU A 88 7.56 4.41 25.97
N ASP A 89 7.15 4.87 24.78
CA ASP A 89 5.91 5.62 24.54
C ASP A 89 4.67 4.72 24.46
N VAL A 90 4.79 3.54 23.84
CA VAL A 90 3.64 2.64 23.66
C VAL A 90 3.06 2.13 24.98
N THR A 91 3.92 1.83 25.96
CA THR A 91 3.42 1.39 27.28
C THR A 91 2.78 2.51 28.09
N ARG A 92 3.03 3.76 27.72
CA ARG A 92 2.49 4.96 28.37
C ARG A 92 1.17 5.39 27.75
N ASP A 93 1.00 5.17 26.46
CA ASP A 93 -0.22 5.50 25.74
C ASP A 93 -1.17 4.30 25.65
N ILE A 94 -2.21 4.33 26.48
CA ILE A 94 -3.24 3.29 26.53
C ILE A 94 -4.00 3.14 25.21
N THR A 95 -3.98 4.14 24.32
CA THR A 95 -4.72 4.12 23.06
C THR A 95 -4.18 3.13 22.05
N ASN A 96 -2.91 2.72 22.18
CA ASN A 96 -2.32 1.60 21.43
C ASN A 96 -2.96 0.25 21.72
N PHE A 97 -3.82 0.16 22.74
CA PHE A 97 -4.56 -1.05 23.11
C PHE A 97 -6.05 -0.95 22.75
N MET A 98 -6.46 0.01 21.90
CA MET A 98 -7.81 0.05 21.37
C MET A 98 -8.04 -1.14 20.43
N ASN A 99 -9.08 -1.92 20.72
CA ASN A 99 -9.39 -3.14 19.99
C ASN A 99 -10.33 -2.89 18.81
N HIS A 100 -10.34 -3.86 17.91
CA HIS A 100 -11.14 -3.82 16.70
C HIS A 100 -12.63 -4.16 16.94
N SER A 101 -13.53 -3.40 16.30
CA SER A 101 -14.90 -3.83 15.99
C SER A 101 -15.33 -3.44 14.57
N CYS A 102 -16.11 -4.31 13.90
CA CYS A 102 -16.73 -4.02 12.59
C CYS A 102 -17.93 -3.06 12.69
N ASP A 103 -18.45 -2.84 13.91
CA ASP A 103 -19.38 -1.76 14.23
C ASP A 103 -18.85 -1.01 15.46
N PRO A 104 -17.88 -0.11 15.26
CA PRO A 104 -17.16 0.51 16.36
C PRO A 104 -17.99 1.60 17.03
N ASN A 105 -17.68 1.89 18.30
CA ASN A 105 -18.23 3.04 19.02
C ASN A 105 -17.31 4.27 18.99
N ALA A 106 -16.12 4.15 18.40
CA ALA A 106 -15.18 5.23 18.15
C ALA A 106 -14.72 5.27 16.68
N TRP A 107 -14.35 6.45 16.19
CA TRP A 107 -13.83 6.66 14.84
C TRP A 107 -12.83 7.81 14.77
N PHE A 108 -11.97 7.79 13.76
CA PHE A 108 -11.06 8.89 13.47
C PHE A 108 -11.80 10.02 12.75
N ASP A 109 -11.54 11.27 13.12
CA ASP A 109 -11.96 12.46 12.36
C ASP A 109 -10.76 13.25 11.77
N SER A 110 -9.54 12.77 12.04
CA SER A 110 -8.28 13.10 11.37
C SER A 110 -7.29 11.95 11.56
N ASP A 111 -6.12 12.02 10.93
CA ASP A 111 -5.01 11.04 11.11
C ASP A 111 -4.41 10.99 12.52
N SER A 112 -4.90 11.83 13.44
CA SER A 112 -4.34 11.97 14.78
C SER A 112 -5.40 12.06 15.87
N ARG A 113 -6.69 12.04 15.52
CA ARG A 113 -7.75 12.32 16.49
C ARG A 113 -8.91 11.34 16.36
N MET A 114 -9.34 10.83 17.51
CA MET A 114 -10.45 9.90 17.63
C MET A 114 -11.55 10.49 18.52
N ARG A 115 -12.80 10.25 18.11
CA ARG A 115 -14.00 10.66 18.84
C ARG A 115 -14.95 9.50 19.04
N ALA A 116 -15.83 9.63 20.04
CA ALA A 116 -16.96 8.75 20.19
C ALA A 116 -17.93 8.91 19.00
N ARG A 117 -18.21 7.82 18.27
CA ARG A 117 -19.19 7.78 17.16
C ARG A 117 -20.63 7.77 17.68
N ARG A 118 -20.83 7.24 18.88
CA ARG A 118 -22.11 7.18 19.61
C ARG A 118 -21.85 7.27 21.12
N PRO A 119 -22.88 7.37 21.97
CA PRO A 119 -22.65 7.31 23.41
C PRO A 119 -21.99 5.98 23.81
N ILE A 120 -21.02 6.05 24.73
CA ILE A 120 -20.29 4.90 25.27
C ILE A 120 -20.57 4.87 26.77
N ARG A 121 -21.14 3.77 27.27
CA ARG A 121 -21.50 3.67 28.69
C ARG A 121 -20.29 3.36 29.54
N LYS A 122 -20.31 3.80 30.80
CA LYS A 122 -19.34 3.36 31.80
C LYS A 122 -19.19 1.83 31.79
N GLY A 123 -17.95 1.37 31.67
CA GLY A 123 -17.57 -0.03 31.60
C GLY A 123 -17.64 -0.66 30.22
N GLU A 124 -18.12 0.05 29.20
CA GLU A 124 -18.08 -0.40 27.80
C GLU A 124 -16.65 -0.26 27.23
N GLU A 125 -16.25 -1.21 26.38
CA GLU A 125 -14.96 -1.16 25.68
C GLU A 125 -15.02 -0.11 24.55
N VAL A 126 -14.01 0.73 24.45
CA VAL A 126 -13.81 1.67 23.35
C VAL A 126 -13.10 0.93 22.22
N VAL A 127 -13.78 0.81 21.09
CA VAL A 127 -13.33 0.01 19.95
C VAL A 127 -13.40 0.81 18.65
N CYS A 128 -12.45 0.58 17.75
CA CYS A 128 -12.35 1.23 16.44
C CYS A 128 -12.31 0.20 15.29
N ASP A 129 -12.48 0.63 14.05
CA ASP A 129 -12.40 -0.26 12.89
C ASP A 129 -10.99 -0.17 12.27
N TYR A 130 -10.17 -1.22 12.39
CA TYR A 130 -8.78 -1.20 11.91
C TYR A 130 -8.70 -0.98 10.40
N ALA A 131 -9.72 -1.38 9.65
CA ALA A 131 -9.73 -1.19 8.21
C ALA A 131 -9.91 0.28 7.78
N THR A 132 -10.11 1.22 8.72
CA THR A 132 -10.16 2.65 8.43
C THR A 132 -8.79 3.32 8.43
N PHE A 133 -7.73 2.63 8.84
CA PHE A 133 -6.37 3.17 8.83
C PHE A 133 -5.30 2.16 8.40
N GLU A 134 -5.59 0.86 8.37
CA GLU A 134 -4.66 -0.19 7.93
C GLU A 134 -4.94 -0.68 6.50
N SER A 135 -3.96 -0.54 5.60
CA SER A 135 -3.94 -1.25 4.30
C SER A 135 -3.19 -2.60 4.34
N GLU A 136 -2.41 -2.83 5.41
CA GLU A 136 -1.59 -4.03 5.59
C GLU A 136 -1.78 -4.68 6.97
N ILE A 137 -2.94 -4.48 7.64
CA ILE A 137 -3.29 -4.93 9.02
C ILE A 137 -2.05 -5.37 9.79
N SER A 138 -1.17 -4.40 10.07
CA SER A 138 0.12 -4.55 10.76
C SER A 138 0.82 -5.92 10.54
N PHE A 139 1.06 -6.30 9.28
CA PHE A 139 1.73 -7.54 8.85
C PHE A 139 0.97 -8.86 9.10
N HIS A 140 -0.32 -8.79 9.36
CA HIS A 140 -1.21 -9.92 9.65
C HIS A 140 -2.39 -9.93 8.68
N ARG A 141 -2.12 -10.31 7.42
CA ARG A 141 -3.19 -10.51 6.44
C ARG A 141 -4.17 -11.57 6.91
N GLY A 142 -5.46 -11.29 6.74
CA GLY A 142 -6.52 -12.24 7.09
C GLY A 142 -6.74 -12.38 8.59
N LEU A 143 -6.61 -11.28 9.35
CA LEU A 143 -6.89 -11.24 10.78
C LEU A 143 -8.33 -11.71 11.04
N ARG A 144 -8.48 -12.86 11.70
CA ARG A 144 -9.80 -13.40 12.07
C ARG A 144 -10.42 -12.51 13.14
N CYS A 145 -11.54 -11.90 12.80
CA CYS A 145 -12.25 -10.96 13.66
C CYS A 145 -13.04 -11.71 14.73
N ALA A 146 -12.87 -11.28 15.99
CA ALA A 146 -13.58 -11.82 17.15
C ALA A 146 -14.46 -10.75 17.85
N CYS A 147 -14.83 -9.68 17.14
CA CYS A 147 -15.50 -8.51 17.73
C CYS A 147 -16.93 -8.77 18.24
N GLY A 148 -17.61 -9.81 17.74
CA GLY A 148 -18.97 -10.17 18.19
C GLY A 148 -20.09 -9.25 17.67
N SER A 149 -19.79 -8.27 16.81
CA SER A 149 -20.81 -7.46 16.15
C SER A 149 -21.71 -8.30 15.23
N GLU A 150 -23.00 -7.95 15.12
CA GLU A 150 -23.92 -8.51 14.11
C GLU A 150 -23.47 -8.20 12.67
N GLN A 151 -22.66 -7.16 12.48
CA GLN A 151 -22.07 -6.75 11.20
C GLN A 151 -20.62 -7.25 11.05
N CYS A 152 -20.23 -8.30 11.78
CA CYS A 152 -18.86 -8.82 11.73
C CYS A 152 -18.49 -9.30 10.32
N ARG A 153 -17.36 -8.80 9.79
CA ARG A 153 -16.79 -9.23 8.50
C ARG A 153 -16.13 -10.60 8.56
N GLY A 154 -15.89 -11.14 9.76
CA GLY A 154 -15.24 -12.42 9.99
C GLY A 154 -13.73 -12.41 9.79
N ILE A 155 -13.24 -11.80 8.71
CA ILE A 155 -11.81 -11.65 8.41
C ILE A 155 -11.57 -10.22 7.95
N LEU A 156 -10.55 -9.57 8.50
CA LEU A 156 -10.05 -8.30 7.98
C LEU A 156 -8.92 -8.58 6.99
N THR A 157 -9.00 -7.99 5.80
CA THR A 157 -8.03 -8.22 4.71
C THR A 157 -7.08 -7.05 4.47
N GLY A 158 -7.41 -5.85 4.96
CA GLY A 158 -6.64 -4.62 4.71
C GLY A 158 -6.97 -4.01 3.35
N THR A 159 -8.06 -4.47 2.72
CA THR A 159 -8.48 -4.04 1.38
C THR A 159 -9.91 -3.53 1.36
N GLU A 160 -10.53 -3.37 2.52
CA GLU A 160 -11.91 -2.92 2.67
C GLU A 160 -12.09 -1.50 2.13
N TYR A 161 -11.04 -0.67 2.12
CA TYR A 161 -11.04 0.63 1.46
C TYR A 161 -11.35 0.55 -0.05
N ARG A 162 -11.28 -0.62 -0.69
CA ARG A 162 -11.68 -0.82 -2.09
C ARG A 162 -13.18 -1.07 -2.25
N ASP A 163 -13.86 -1.56 -1.20
CA ASP A 163 -15.30 -1.80 -1.24
C ASP A 163 -16.09 -0.49 -1.23
N TYR A 164 -17.11 -0.43 -2.08
CA TYR A 164 -17.93 0.78 -2.23
C TYR A 164 -18.77 1.08 -0.97
N ASN A 165 -19.37 0.06 -0.37
CA ASN A 165 -20.24 0.26 0.80
C ASN A 165 -19.42 0.61 2.04
N PHE A 166 -18.24 0.01 2.20
CA PHE A 166 -17.30 0.37 3.25
C PHE A 166 -16.88 1.84 3.16
N ARG A 167 -16.43 2.29 1.98
CA ARG A 167 -16.05 3.70 1.77
C ARG A 167 -17.18 4.66 2.09
N ARG A 168 -18.42 4.33 1.69
CA ARG A 168 -19.59 5.16 2.01
C ARG A 168 -19.93 5.17 3.49
N LYS A 169 -19.76 4.04 4.19
CA LYS A 169 -20.00 3.95 5.65
C LYS A 169 -19.01 4.82 6.44
N TYR A 170 -17.76 4.91 5.97
CA TYR A 170 -16.66 5.60 6.65
C TYR A 170 -16.19 6.87 5.93
N GLU A 171 -17.06 7.49 5.13
CA GLU A 171 -16.76 8.74 4.43
C GLU A 171 -16.34 9.83 5.44
N GLY A 172 -15.15 10.40 5.27
CA GLY A 172 -14.56 11.37 6.21
C GLY A 172 -13.91 10.77 7.46
N HIS A 173 -13.85 9.44 7.58
CA HIS A 173 -13.31 8.71 8.74
C HIS A 173 -12.21 7.69 8.40
N LEU A 174 -11.78 7.66 7.14
CA LEU A 174 -10.58 6.94 6.72
C LEU A 174 -9.35 7.81 6.98
N SER A 175 -8.19 7.19 7.24
CA SER A 175 -6.92 7.90 7.23
C SER A 175 -6.70 8.59 5.88
N SER A 176 -5.90 9.65 5.86
CA SER A 176 -5.58 10.39 4.63
C SER A 176 -5.00 9.47 3.56
N TYR A 177 -4.12 8.55 3.98
CA TYR A 177 -3.53 7.55 3.08
C TYR A 177 -4.58 6.65 2.43
N LEU A 178 -5.51 6.06 3.22
CA LEU A 178 -6.56 5.22 2.66
C LEU A 178 -7.57 6.02 1.82
N THR A 179 -7.86 7.27 2.22
CA THR A 179 -8.69 8.19 1.44
C THR A 179 -8.08 8.43 0.06
N GLU A 180 -6.79 8.71 -0.01
CA GLU A 180 -6.09 8.93 -1.28
C GLU A 180 -6.04 7.66 -2.14
N LEU A 181 -5.73 6.49 -1.54
CA LEU A 181 -5.78 5.20 -2.24
C LEU A 181 -7.17 4.89 -2.81
N SER A 182 -8.22 5.33 -2.13
CA SER A 182 -9.60 5.06 -2.52
C SER A 182 -10.07 5.81 -3.77
N HIS A 183 -9.40 6.91 -4.14
CA HIS A 183 -9.82 7.81 -5.22
C HIS A 183 -9.25 7.47 -6.60
N GLY A 184 -8.33 6.51 -6.69
CA GLY A 184 -7.77 6.08 -7.97
C GLY A 184 -7.16 4.69 -7.94
N PRO A 185 -7.77 3.68 -7.31
CA PRO A 185 -7.07 2.42 -7.10
C PRO A 185 -6.87 1.72 -8.43
N SER A 186 -5.61 1.63 -8.85
CA SER A 186 -5.20 0.50 -9.67
C SER A 186 -5.60 -0.76 -8.91
N TYR A 187 -6.14 -1.76 -9.61
CA TYR A 187 -6.23 -3.07 -9.01
C TYR A 187 -4.81 -3.64 -8.88
N TYR A 188 -4.53 -4.29 -7.76
CA TYR A 188 -3.34 -5.12 -7.63
C TYR A 188 -3.62 -6.34 -6.76
N ASP A 189 -2.97 -7.45 -7.09
CA ASP A 189 -3.10 -8.70 -6.35
C ASP A 189 -2.71 -8.48 -4.90
N ASP A 190 -3.59 -8.97 -4.05
CA ASP A 190 -3.56 -8.86 -2.61
C ASP A 190 -2.29 -9.45 -1.96
N ARG A 191 -1.63 -10.37 -2.64
CA ARG A 191 -0.36 -10.96 -2.20
C ARG A 191 0.84 -10.06 -2.48
N LEU A 192 0.68 -8.93 -3.15
CA LEU A 192 1.78 -8.01 -3.44
C LEU A 192 2.00 -7.02 -2.30
N TYR A 193 3.26 -6.65 -2.09
CA TYR A 193 3.66 -5.62 -1.14
C TYR A 193 4.94 -4.92 -1.60
N VAL A 194 5.24 -3.75 -1.03
CA VAL A 194 6.48 -3.01 -1.33
C VAL A 194 7.47 -3.18 -0.18
N ARG A 195 8.74 -3.42 -0.52
CA ARG A 195 9.85 -3.36 0.44
C ARG A 195 11.12 -2.86 -0.22
N ASP A 196 12.11 -2.51 0.60
CA ASP A 196 13.44 -2.18 0.10
C ASP A 196 14.12 -3.42 -0.49
N GLY A 197 14.67 -3.24 -1.69
CA GLY A 197 15.41 -4.24 -2.45
C GLY A 197 16.82 -3.77 -2.81
N ARG A 198 17.48 -4.52 -3.70
CA ARG A 198 18.87 -4.25 -4.10
C ARG A 198 19.04 -2.94 -4.88
N ILE A 199 18.05 -2.60 -5.72
CA ILE A 199 18.08 -1.45 -6.65
C ILE A 199 17.12 -0.33 -6.21
N GLY A 200 16.79 -0.31 -4.92
CA GLY A 200 15.74 0.54 -4.34
C GLY A 200 14.48 -0.26 -3.98
N PRO A 201 13.38 0.41 -3.61
CA PRO A 201 12.14 -0.27 -3.27
C PRO A 201 11.54 -0.97 -4.48
N GLY A 202 10.99 -2.17 -4.27
CA GLY A 202 10.41 -3.01 -5.31
C GLY A 202 9.10 -3.66 -4.83
N VAL A 203 8.36 -4.25 -5.77
CA VAL A 203 7.15 -5.03 -5.48
C VAL A 203 7.52 -6.50 -5.32
N TYR A 204 7.05 -7.14 -4.26
CA TYR A 204 7.35 -8.53 -3.93
C TYR A 204 6.07 -9.32 -3.67
N ALA A 205 6.13 -10.62 -3.89
CA ALA A 205 5.04 -11.53 -3.55
C ALA A 205 5.16 -12.02 -2.10
N MET A 206 4.10 -11.95 -1.30
CA MET A 206 4.05 -12.54 0.05
C MET A 206 3.95 -14.06 0.00
N ASP A 207 3.20 -14.57 -0.96
CA ASP A 207 2.93 -15.98 -1.18
C ASP A 207 3.14 -16.32 -2.65
N ARG A 208 3.21 -17.62 -2.97
CA ARG A 208 3.27 -18.09 -4.34
C ARG A 208 2.09 -17.55 -5.18
N ILE A 209 2.41 -17.02 -6.36
CA ILE A 209 1.45 -16.56 -7.37
C ILE A 209 1.61 -17.41 -8.62
N GLU A 210 0.53 -18.00 -9.12
CA GLU A 210 0.60 -18.87 -10.30
C GLU A 210 0.67 -18.06 -11.61
N ALA A 211 1.23 -18.69 -12.64
CA ALA A 211 1.30 -18.11 -13.99
C ALA A 211 -0.09 -17.72 -14.50
N GLY A 212 -0.17 -16.61 -15.24
CA GLY A 212 -1.42 -16.06 -15.78
C GLY A 212 -2.26 -15.28 -14.78
N THR A 213 -1.87 -15.21 -13.50
CA THR A 213 -2.56 -14.35 -12.51
C THR A 213 -2.44 -12.89 -12.92
N VAL A 214 -3.54 -12.14 -12.85
CA VAL A 214 -3.54 -10.67 -12.98
C VAL A 214 -2.90 -10.07 -11.73
N LEU A 215 -1.73 -9.46 -11.90
CA LEU A 215 -0.97 -8.84 -10.82
C LEU A 215 -1.39 -7.40 -10.59
N VAL A 216 -1.59 -6.64 -11.68
CA VAL A 216 -1.96 -5.22 -11.64
C VAL A 216 -2.87 -4.91 -12.82
N CYS A 217 -3.87 -4.05 -12.60
CA CYS A 217 -4.53 -3.29 -13.65
C CYS A 217 -4.45 -1.80 -13.30
N TYR A 218 -3.64 -1.04 -14.04
CA TYR A 218 -3.38 0.36 -13.74
C TYR A 218 -4.61 1.22 -14.01
N SER A 219 -4.99 2.03 -13.02
CA SER A 219 -5.89 3.16 -13.25
C SER A 219 -5.11 4.32 -13.87
N GLY A 220 -5.79 5.24 -14.53
CA GLY A 220 -5.10 6.38 -15.14
C GLY A 220 -5.98 7.26 -16.01
N ARG A 221 -5.39 8.37 -16.45
CA ARG A 221 -5.93 9.23 -17.51
C ARG A 221 -5.02 9.22 -18.71
N ILE A 222 -5.60 9.33 -19.91
CA ILE A 222 -4.84 9.43 -21.15
C ILE A 222 -4.52 10.90 -21.44
N VAL A 223 -3.26 11.18 -21.74
CA VAL A 223 -2.75 12.50 -22.11
C VAL A 223 -1.93 12.41 -23.40
N THR A 224 -1.81 13.53 -24.09
CA THR A 224 -0.93 13.69 -25.25
C THR A 224 0.53 13.85 -24.84
N GLY A 225 1.48 13.66 -25.77
CA GLY A 225 2.90 13.91 -25.50
C GLY A 225 3.19 15.37 -25.13
N ARG A 226 2.44 16.31 -25.73
CA ARG A 226 2.51 17.74 -25.39
C ARG A 226 2.06 18.01 -23.96
N GLU A 227 0.92 17.43 -23.55
CA GLU A 227 0.43 17.56 -22.18
C GLU A 227 1.41 16.93 -21.20
N LEU A 228 1.85 15.69 -21.45
CA LEU A 228 2.78 14.96 -20.58
C LEU A 228 4.09 15.74 -20.33
N SER A 229 4.59 16.45 -21.34
CA SER A 229 5.80 17.28 -21.21
C SER A 229 5.65 18.44 -20.21
N ALA A 230 4.42 18.89 -19.95
CA ALA A 230 4.13 19.93 -18.96
C ALA A 230 3.85 19.37 -17.56
N TYR A 231 3.78 18.05 -17.39
CA TYR A 231 3.47 17.43 -16.10
C TYR A 231 4.70 17.37 -15.19
N PRO A 232 4.49 17.32 -13.86
CA PRO A 232 5.55 17.02 -12.90
C PRO A 232 6.27 15.71 -13.23
N GLU A 233 7.52 15.59 -12.79
CA GLU A 233 8.40 14.44 -13.06
C GLU A 233 7.74 13.09 -12.75
N ARG A 234 7.00 12.99 -11.63
CA ARG A 234 6.24 11.80 -11.23
C ARG A 234 5.43 11.22 -12.40
N TYR A 235 4.57 12.03 -13.01
CA TYR A 235 3.67 11.56 -14.07
C TYR A 235 4.42 11.23 -15.35
N ARG A 236 5.52 11.95 -15.64
CA ARG A 236 6.41 11.61 -16.75
C ARG A 236 7.13 10.29 -16.52
N ARG A 237 7.50 9.96 -15.28
CA ARG A 237 8.21 8.72 -14.94
C ARG A 237 7.31 7.49 -14.92
N TYR A 238 6.07 7.61 -14.44
CA TYR A 238 5.16 6.47 -14.25
C TYR A 238 4.08 6.41 -15.34
N ASN A 239 4.47 6.61 -16.60
CA ASN A 239 3.56 6.58 -17.73
C ASN A 239 3.64 5.25 -18.52
N PHE A 240 2.55 4.89 -19.19
CA PHE A 240 2.53 3.84 -20.21
C PHE A 240 2.17 4.44 -21.56
N GLN A 241 2.98 4.20 -22.60
CA GLN A 241 2.61 4.61 -23.95
C GLN A 241 1.58 3.65 -24.54
N VAL A 242 0.38 4.15 -24.77
CA VAL A 242 -0.78 3.37 -25.25
C VAL A 242 -1.12 3.66 -26.72
N GLY A 243 -0.45 4.63 -27.34
CA GLY A 243 -0.61 4.98 -28.75
C GLY A 243 0.50 5.89 -29.28
N PRO A 244 0.40 6.34 -30.54
CA PRO A 244 1.44 7.13 -31.19
C PRO A 244 1.81 8.41 -30.45
N ASP A 245 0.84 9.10 -29.85
CA ASP A 245 1.05 10.29 -29.01
C ASP A 245 0.17 10.25 -27.77
N LEU A 246 -0.14 9.04 -27.27
CA LEU A 246 -1.07 8.85 -26.16
C LEU A 246 -0.36 8.08 -25.04
N PHE A 247 -0.46 8.63 -23.83
CA PHE A 247 0.20 8.11 -22.64
C PHE A 247 -0.80 8.03 -21.50
N GLN A 248 -0.89 6.87 -20.87
CA GLN A 248 -1.59 6.74 -19.59
C GLN A 248 -0.69 7.26 -18.48
N VAL A 249 -1.22 8.11 -17.60
CA VAL A 249 -0.56 8.60 -16.39
C VAL A 249 -1.40 8.35 -15.15
N PRO A 250 -0.79 8.31 -13.94
CA PRO A 250 -1.51 8.13 -12.69
C PRO A 250 -2.60 9.19 -12.44
N LEU A 251 -3.58 8.86 -11.61
CA LEU A 251 -4.67 9.77 -11.20
C LEU A 251 -4.35 10.59 -9.92
N SER A 252 -3.33 10.19 -9.16
CA SER A 252 -2.99 10.76 -7.87
C SER A 252 -1.49 11.07 -7.75
N ASP A 253 -1.17 12.01 -6.85
CA ASP A 253 0.20 12.35 -6.43
C ASP A 253 0.80 11.34 -5.44
N VAL A 254 0.00 10.38 -4.95
CA VAL A 254 0.42 9.32 -4.02
C VAL A 254 0.92 8.12 -4.78
N ARG A 255 2.13 7.64 -4.48
CA ARG A 255 2.67 6.46 -5.16
C ARG A 255 1.86 5.24 -4.77
N GLU A 256 1.29 4.55 -5.74
CA GLU A 256 0.63 3.28 -5.53
C GLU A 256 1.66 2.15 -5.54
N LEU A 257 1.31 0.99 -5.00
CA LEU A 257 2.17 -0.20 -5.02
C LEU A 257 2.72 -0.50 -6.42
N PRO A 258 1.92 -0.46 -7.51
CA PRO A 258 2.43 -0.74 -8.84
C PRO A 258 3.48 0.23 -9.39
N ASP A 259 3.62 1.44 -8.81
CA ASP A 259 4.66 2.42 -9.17
C ASP A 259 6.07 1.97 -8.73
N PHE A 260 6.17 0.83 -8.04
CA PHE A 260 7.41 0.24 -7.57
C PHE A 260 7.80 -1.05 -8.31
N ILE A 261 7.05 -1.46 -9.35
CA ILE A 261 7.44 -2.60 -10.18
C ILE A 261 8.72 -2.21 -10.92
N ASN A 262 9.80 -2.91 -10.66
CA ASN A 262 11.11 -2.60 -11.21
C ASN A 262 11.36 -3.25 -12.57
N HIS A 263 12.37 -2.72 -13.25
CA HIS A 263 12.86 -3.27 -14.49
C HIS A 263 13.65 -4.58 -14.30
N ALA A 264 13.38 -5.59 -15.11
CA ALA A 264 14.32 -6.68 -15.37
C ALA A 264 14.37 -7.03 -16.87
N CYS A 265 15.56 -7.37 -17.38
CA CYS A 265 15.70 -7.86 -18.75
C CYS A 265 15.11 -9.27 -18.91
N GLU A 266 15.04 -10.05 -17.83
CA GLU A 266 14.38 -11.36 -17.76
C GLU A 266 13.24 -11.32 -16.74
N PRO A 267 12.11 -10.68 -17.08
CA PRO A 267 11.05 -10.42 -16.12
C PRO A 267 10.23 -11.68 -15.82
N ASN A 268 9.56 -11.68 -14.66
CA ASN A 268 8.57 -12.69 -14.29
C ASN A 268 7.12 -12.21 -14.49
N SER A 269 6.93 -10.97 -14.95
CA SER A 269 5.63 -10.40 -15.31
C SER A 269 5.67 -9.66 -16.66
N GLY A 270 4.52 -9.49 -17.31
CA GLY A 270 4.41 -8.81 -18.59
C GLY A 270 3.00 -8.32 -18.89
N LEU A 271 2.87 -7.45 -19.88
CA LEU A 271 1.58 -6.85 -20.23
C LEU A 271 0.68 -7.84 -20.97
N SER A 272 -0.56 -8.01 -20.50
CA SER A 272 -1.60 -8.73 -21.25
C SER A 272 -2.39 -7.81 -22.18
N ASP A 273 -2.45 -6.52 -21.87
CA ASP A 273 -3.03 -5.46 -22.70
C ASP A 273 -2.21 -4.16 -22.56
N SER A 274 -2.81 -2.97 -22.70
CA SER A 274 -2.07 -1.71 -22.55
C SER A 274 -1.64 -1.39 -21.11
N ILE A 275 -2.35 -1.93 -20.11
CA ILE A 275 -2.33 -1.45 -18.72
C ILE A 275 -2.46 -2.58 -17.67
N THR A 276 -2.65 -3.82 -18.10
CA THR A 276 -2.76 -4.98 -17.21
C THR A 276 -1.47 -5.77 -17.24
N ILE A 277 -0.89 -6.02 -16.06
CA ILE A 277 0.29 -6.87 -15.87
C ILE A 277 -0.17 -8.24 -15.37
N THR A 278 0.36 -9.30 -15.98
CA THR A 278 0.12 -10.70 -15.60
C THR A 278 1.43 -11.42 -15.30
N ALA A 279 1.37 -12.45 -14.44
CA ALA A 279 2.51 -13.30 -14.15
C ALA A 279 2.86 -14.19 -15.37
N LEU A 280 4.10 -14.17 -15.84
CA LEU A 280 4.56 -14.98 -16.99
C LEU A 280 4.85 -16.43 -16.61
N ARG A 281 5.19 -16.64 -15.34
CA ARG A 281 5.43 -17.92 -14.69
C ARG A 281 4.95 -17.83 -13.25
N ALA A 282 5.05 -18.92 -12.51
CA ALA A 282 4.88 -18.83 -11.07
C ALA A 282 5.93 -17.89 -10.46
N ILE A 283 5.49 -17.05 -9.53
CA ILE A 283 6.32 -16.13 -8.75
C ILE A 283 6.30 -16.68 -7.32
N GLU A 284 7.48 -17.00 -6.78
CA GLU A 284 7.56 -17.58 -5.44
C GLU A 284 7.37 -16.52 -4.36
N ALA A 285 7.06 -16.96 -3.13
CA ALA A 285 7.07 -16.08 -1.98
C ALA A 285 8.44 -15.38 -1.85
N GLU A 286 8.42 -14.10 -1.50
CA GLU A 286 9.57 -13.20 -1.36
C GLU A 286 10.31 -12.87 -2.68
N GLU A 287 9.82 -13.34 -3.83
CA GLU A 287 10.35 -12.99 -5.15
C GLU A 287 9.86 -11.60 -5.60
N GLU A 288 10.75 -10.81 -6.21
CA GLU A 288 10.42 -9.49 -6.76
C GLU A 288 9.62 -9.62 -8.06
N VAL A 289 8.47 -8.95 -8.15
CA VAL A 289 7.73 -8.77 -9.40
C VAL A 289 8.45 -7.73 -10.24
N THR A 290 8.88 -8.13 -11.43
CA THR A 290 9.63 -7.28 -12.37
C THR A 290 9.04 -7.35 -13.75
N MET A 291 9.22 -6.28 -14.53
CA MET A 291 8.78 -6.20 -15.92
C MET A 291 9.88 -5.62 -16.83
N ASP A 292 9.85 -5.94 -18.13
CA ASP A 292 10.75 -5.29 -19.08
C ASP A 292 10.09 -4.00 -19.61
N TYR A 293 10.71 -2.84 -19.38
CA TYR A 293 10.16 -1.55 -19.79
C TYR A 293 10.15 -1.35 -21.30
N ALA A 294 10.87 -2.19 -22.06
CA ALA A 294 10.80 -2.20 -23.52
C ALA A 294 9.44 -2.68 -24.03
N THR A 295 8.59 -3.24 -23.18
CA THR A 295 7.27 -3.75 -23.55
C THR A 295 6.22 -2.64 -23.76
N PHE A 296 6.50 -1.40 -23.36
CA PHE A 296 5.55 -0.28 -23.49
C PHE A 296 6.17 1.06 -23.89
N ASN A 297 7.48 1.14 -24.15
CA ASN A 297 8.13 2.35 -24.64
C ASN A 297 8.52 2.22 -26.12
N SER A 298 8.14 3.20 -26.95
CA SER A 298 8.51 3.24 -28.38
C SER A 298 9.74 4.08 -28.68
N GLY A 299 10.40 4.64 -27.67
CA GLY A 299 11.50 5.60 -27.80
C GLY A 299 11.09 6.97 -28.34
N LYS A 300 9.78 7.24 -28.47
CA LYS A 300 9.27 8.54 -28.95
C LYS A 300 9.60 9.65 -27.97
N VAL A 301 9.48 9.34 -26.69
CA VAL A 301 9.91 10.25 -25.63
C VAL A 301 11.17 9.71 -24.98
N GLN A 302 12.10 10.61 -24.73
CA GLN A 302 13.43 10.32 -24.22
C GLN A 302 13.75 11.38 -23.18
N TRP A 303 13.18 11.22 -21.99
CA TRP A 303 13.62 11.96 -20.81
C TRP A 303 14.83 11.26 -20.19
N ASP A 304 15.54 11.98 -19.30
CA ASP A 304 16.71 11.46 -18.59
C ASP A 304 16.38 10.19 -17.77
N THR A 305 15.11 9.99 -17.38
CA THR A 305 14.65 8.79 -16.67
C THR A 305 14.28 7.61 -17.58
N ASP A 306 14.15 7.82 -18.89
CA ASP A 306 13.71 6.79 -19.84
C ASP A 306 14.88 5.94 -20.38
N ASN A 307 16.10 6.28 -20.00
CA ASN A 307 17.31 5.58 -20.39
C ASN A 307 18.25 5.48 -19.19
N PHE A 308 18.67 4.27 -18.82
CA PHE A 308 19.51 4.07 -17.63
C PHE A 308 20.42 2.85 -17.77
N GLU A 309 21.49 2.82 -16.98
CA GLU A 309 22.32 1.62 -16.83
C GLU A 309 21.56 0.59 -15.99
N CYS A 310 21.50 -0.65 -16.47
CA CYS A 310 20.63 -1.68 -15.93
C CYS A 310 21.33 -2.48 -14.84
N GLU A 311 20.75 -2.45 -13.66
CA GLU A 311 21.25 -3.18 -12.50
C GLU A 311 20.41 -4.42 -12.16
N CYS A 312 19.62 -4.98 -13.09
CA CYS A 312 18.70 -6.13 -12.82
C CYS A 312 19.41 -7.35 -12.20
N GLY A 313 20.71 -7.53 -12.45
CA GLY A 313 21.50 -8.67 -11.98
C GLY A 313 21.12 -10.02 -12.62
N CYS A 314 20.17 -10.01 -13.56
CA CYS A 314 19.73 -11.16 -14.32
C CYS A 314 20.86 -11.66 -15.26
N PRO A 315 21.07 -12.98 -15.46
CA PRO A 315 22.17 -13.49 -16.29
C PRO A 315 22.13 -12.98 -17.73
N GLY A 316 20.93 -12.79 -18.28
CA GLY A 316 20.69 -12.18 -19.59
C GLY A 316 20.59 -10.64 -19.58
N CYS A 317 21.21 -9.94 -18.62
CA CYS A 317 21.16 -8.49 -18.54
C CYS A 317 21.74 -7.81 -19.80
N ARG A 318 21.03 -6.79 -20.32
CA ARG A 318 21.47 -5.97 -21.45
C ARG A 318 22.53 -4.93 -21.10
N GLY A 319 22.86 -4.76 -19.81
CA GLY A 319 23.77 -3.74 -19.30
C GLY A 319 23.16 -2.32 -19.24
N SER A 320 22.29 -1.97 -20.19
CA SER A 320 21.52 -0.73 -20.18
C SER A 320 20.10 -0.95 -20.71
N PHE A 321 19.17 -0.13 -20.24
CA PHE A 321 17.85 0.05 -20.82
C PHE A 321 17.84 1.31 -21.68
N ARG A 322 17.30 1.18 -22.90
CA ARG A 322 16.97 2.31 -23.76
C ARG A 322 15.48 2.26 -24.14
N SER A 323 14.85 3.42 -24.24
CA SER A 323 13.40 3.51 -24.47
C SER A 323 12.96 2.99 -25.84
N ASP A 324 13.88 2.77 -26.78
CA ASP A 324 13.62 2.14 -28.08
C ASP A 324 14.02 0.65 -28.16
N ASP A 325 14.36 0.02 -27.03
CA ASP A 325 14.80 -1.38 -26.95
C ASP A 325 13.79 -2.39 -27.50
N PHE A 326 12.50 -2.02 -27.63
CA PHE A 326 11.49 -2.84 -28.28
C PHE A 326 11.86 -3.23 -29.72
N ARG A 327 12.80 -2.51 -30.36
CA ARG A 327 13.32 -2.78 -31.71
C ARG A 327 14.33 -3.92 -31.74
N LYS A 328 14.95 -4.28 -30.62
CA LYS A 328 15.96 -5.33 -30.52
C LYS A 328 15.33 -6.70 -30.82
N LYS A 329 15.97 -7.49 -31.69
CA LYS A 329 15.39 -8.77 -32.18
C LYS A 329 15.29 -9.84 -31.10
N ASP A 330 16.23 -9.88 -30.18
CA ASP A 330 16.20 -10.77 -29.01
C ASP A 330 15.07 -10.39 -28.03
N VAL A 331 14.82 -9.10 -27.82
CA VAL A 331 13.68 -8.61 -27.02
C VAL A 331 12.36 -9.01 -27.68
N GLN A 332 12.20 -8.78 -28.99
CA GLN A 332 11.02 -9.19 -29.74
C GLN A 332 10.80 -10.72 -29.66
N ALA A 333 11.84 -11.52 -29.88
CA ALA A 333 11.74 -12.98 -29.88
C ALA A 333 11.20 -13.53 -28.55
N ARG A 334 11.55 -12.89 -27.42
CA ARG A 334 11.15 -13.33 -26.08
C ARG A 334 9.84 -12.72 -25.59
N LEU A 335 9.62 -11.43 -25.87
CA LEU A 335 8.62 -10.62 -25.17
C LEU A 335 7.52 -10.06 -26.08
N LEU A 336 7.56 -10.30 -27.39
CA LEU A 336 6.50 -9.82 -28.31
C LEU A 336 5.07 -10.17 -27.86
N PRO A 337 4.77 -11.39 -27.31
CA PRO A 337 3.45 -11.69 -26.77
C PRO A 337 3.00 -10.77 -25.63
N TYR A 338 3.95 -10.14 -24.93
CA TYR A 338 3.74 -9.29 -23.76
C TYR A 338 4.02 -7.82 -24.01
N PHE A 339 4.17 -7.41 -25.28
CA PHE A 339 4.21 -6.00 -25.65
C PHE A 339 2.82 -5.38 -25.53
N SER A 340 2.78 -4.07 -25.26
CA SER A 340 1.56 -3.28 -25.36
C SER A 340 0.96 -3.42 -26.77
N PRO A 341 -0.37 -3.36 -26.92
CA PRO A 341 -1.01 -3.46 -28.23
C PRO A 341 -0.48 -2.45 -29.25
N TYR A 342 -0.04 -1.27 -28.80
CA TYR A 342 0.57 -0.27 -29.67
C TYR A 342 1.92 -0.73 -30.25
N LEU A 343 2.83 -1.23 -29.40
CA LEU A 343 4.13 -1.71 -29.88
C LEU A 343 4.03 -2.95 -30.75
N LYS A 344 3.08 -3.87 -30.46
CA LYS A 344 2.80 -5.03 -31.33
C LYS A 344 2.50 -4.59 -32.77
N ARG A 345 1.60 -3.62 -32.94
CA ARG A 345 1.28 -3.05 -34.26
C ARG A 345 2.49 -2.41 -34.95
N MET A 346 3.36 -1.72 -34.19
CA MET A 346 4.58 -1.14 -34.76
C MET A 346 5.54 -2.21 -35.29
N VAL A 347 5.69 -3.33 -34.57
CA VAL A 347 6.55 -4.44 -35.02
C VAL A 347 5.97 -5.07 -36.29
N GLU A 348 4.67 -5.33 -36.33
CA GLU A 348 3.97 -5.91 -37.49
C GLU A 348 4.12 -5.04 -38.75
N GLN A 349 3.92 -3.72 -38.63
CA GLN A 349 4.07 -2.77 -39.74
C GLN A 349 5.49 -2.77 -40.32
N ASN A 350 6.51 -2.77 -39.47
CA ASN A 350 7.91 -2.82 -39.90
C ASN A 350 8.31 -4.16 -40.55
N THR A 351 7.62 -5.26 -40.23
CA THR A 351 7.85 -6.56 -40.89
C THR A 351 7.17 -6.69 -42.25
N GLY A 352 6.08 -5.95 -42.49
CA GLY A 352 5.36 -5.94 -43.77
C GLY A 352 6.10 -5.22 -44.90
N GLU A 353 6.91 -4.22 -44.59
CA GLU A 353 7.66 -3.43 -45.59
C GLU A 353 8.87 -4.16 -46.20
N CYS A 354 9.37 -5.26 -45.60
CA CYS A 354 10.43 -6.10 -46.17
C CYS A 354 9.93 -7.19 -47.14
N SER A 355 8.62 -7.24 -47.41
CA SER A 355 8.00 -8.28 -48.25
C SER A 355 7.47 -7.77 -49.60
N GLY A 356 7.78 -6.52 -49.97
CA GLY A 356 7.26 -5.84 -51.17
C GLY A 356 8.29 -5.65 -52.27
#